data_AF-A0A7J0D4R6-F1
#
_entry.id   AF-A0A7J0D4R6-F1
#
_cell.length_a   1.000
_cell.length_b   1.000
_cell.length_c   1.000
_cell.angle_alpha   90.00
_cell.angle_beta   90.00
_cell.angle_gamma   90.00
#
_symmetry.space_group_name_H-M   'P 1'
#
loop_
_entity.id
_entity.type
_entity.pdbx_description
1 polymer ?
#
loop_
_entity_poly.entity_id
_entity_poly.type
_entity_poly.pdbx_seq_one_letter_code
_entity_poly.pdbx_strand_id
1 'polypeptide(L)'
;MHDERTGRTPESASAELRRRLEAGLVSARLNKSQLAGQAGLSRGTVQEAFKAGARVPSTFTVAALARVLKLPAAELQELRRDAAGA
;
A
#
# COMPACT_ATOMS: atom_id res chain seq x y z
N MET A 1 22.06 -0.25 -18.60
CA MET A 1 21.26 -1.35 -18.01
C MET A 1 20.08 -0.71 -17.28
N HIS A 2 18.87 -1.23 -17.47
CA HIS A 2 17.54 -0.72 -17.04
C HIS A 2 16.80 0.19 -18.03
N ASP A 3 16.50 -0.39 -19.19
CA ASP A 3 15.22 -0.12 -19.85
C ASP A 3 14.26 -1.27 -19.49
N GLU A 4 13.72 -1.24 -18.27
CA GLU A 4 12.70 -2.19 -17.77
C GLU A 4 11.34 -1.50 -17.57
N ARG A 5 11.09 -0.38 -18.29
CA ARG A 5 9.79 0.29 -18.23
C ARG A 5 8.67 -0.46 -18.98
N THR A 6 9.00 -1.56 -19.64
CA THR A 6 8.06 -2.46 -20.32
C THR A 6 7.67 -3.61 -19.39
N GLY A 7 6.65 -3.44 -18.55
CA GLY A 7 6.08 -4.58 -17.81
C GLY A 7 5.47 -4.32 -16.44
N ARG A 8 5.31 -3.07 -15.97
CA ARG A 8 4.57 -2.82 -14.73
C ARG A 8 3.08 -3.04 -14.97
N THR A 9 2.62 -4.27 -14.76
CA THR A 9 1.19 -4.58 -14.77
C THR A 9 0.53 -3.98 -13.52
N PRO A 10 -0.77 -3.66 -13.57
CA PRO A 10 -1.53 -3.21 -12.40
C PRO A 10 -1.37 -4.18 -11.21
N GLU A 11 -1.29 -5.48 -11.49
CA GLU A 11 -1.07 -6.50 -10.47
C GLU A 11 0.32 -6.41 -9.84
N SER A 12 1.38 -6.28 -10.65
CA SER A 12 2.75 -6.10 -10.14
C SER A 12 2.89 -4.84 -9.28
N ALA A 13 2.27 -3.73 -9.69
CA ALA A 13 2.26 -2.49 -8.90
C ALA A 13 1.49 -2.64 -7.59
N SER A 14 0.35 -3.35 -7.60
CA SER A 14 -0.43 -3.64 -6.38
C SER A 14 0.34 -4.54 -5.41
N ALA A 15 1.09 -5.53 -5.94
CA ALA A 15 1.91 -6.43 -5.16
C ALA A 15 3.08 -5.69 -4.50
N GLU A 16 3.71 -4.77 -5.23
CA GLU A 16 4.80 -3.94 -4.71
C GLU A 16 4.29 -2.94 -3.66
N LEU A 17 3.15 -2.29 -3.89
CA LEU A 17 2.48 -1.44 -2.89
C LEU A 17 2.26 -2.22 -1.59
N ARG A 18 1.72 -3.43 -1.69
CA ARG A 18 1.48 -4.30 -0.54
C ARG A 18 2.78 -4.69 0.16
N ARG A 19 3.82 -5.09 -0.59
CA ARG A 19 5.13 -5.41 -0.03
C ARG A 19 5.70 -4.28 0.81
N ARG A 20 5.62 -3.04 0.33
CA ARG A 20 6.11 -1.87 1.07
C ARG A 20 5.32 -1.61 2.33
N LEU A 21 3.98 -1.77 2.28
CA LEU A 21 3.13 -1.67 3.46
C LEU A 21 3.42 -2.77 4.49
N GLU A 22 3.65 -4.01 4.05
CA GLU A 22 4.04 -5.13 4.91
C GLU A 22 5.42 -4.92 5.55
N ALA A 23 6.40 -4.44 4.77
CA ALA A 23 7.72 -4.07 5.29
C ALA A 23 7.62 -2.93 6.32
N GLY A 24 6.80 -1.92 6.05
CA GLY A 24 6.52 -0.83 6.98
C GLY A 24 5.88 -1.31 8.29
N LEU A 25 4.93 -2.25 8.22
CA LEU A 25 4.32 -2.87 9.42
C LEU A 25 5.37 -3.55 10.29
N VAL A 26 6.25 -4.35 9.67
CA VAL A 26 7.34 -5.04 10.38
C VAL A 26 8.30 -4.04 11.01
N SER A 27 8.69 -3.00 10.26
CA SER A 27 9.58 -1.94 10.77
C SER A 27 8.96 -1.15 11.91
N ALA A 28 7.65 -0.89 11.87
CA ALA A 28 6.91 -0.19 12.90
C ALA A 28 6.53 -1.09 14.09
N ARG A 29 6.75 -2.42 13.98
CA ARG A 29 6.31 -3.45 14.94
C ARG A 29 4.81 -3.38 15.24
N LEU A 30 4.02 -3.06 14.22
CA LEU A 30 2.56 -2.99 14.31
C LEU A 30 1.93 -4.22 13.68
N ASN A 31 0.80 -4.65 14.24
CA ASN A 31 -0.11 -5.57 13.56
C ASN A 31 -1.20 -4.79 12.80
N LYS A 32 -1.93 -5.48 11.90
CA LYS A 32 -2.97 -4.86 11.07
C LYS A 32 -4.09 -4.18 11.89
N SER A 33 -4.41 -4.70 13.07
CA SER A 33 -5.42 -4.11 13.96
C SER A 33 -4.92 -2.82 14.62
N GLN A 34 -3.65 -2.80 15.06
CA GLN A 34 -3.01 -1.60 15.60
C GLN A 34 -2.86 -0.51 14.53
N LEU A 35 -2.46 -0.91 13.32
CA LEU A 35 -2.39 -0.01 12.17
C LEU A 35 -3.76 0.59 11.84
N ALA A 36 -4.84 -0.20 11.88
CA ALA A 36 -6.20 0.29 11.67
C ALA A 36 -6.58 1.35 12.72
N GLY A 37 -6.31 1.08 14.00
CA GLY A 37 -6.56 2.04 15.08
C GLY A 37 -5.76 3.32 14.93
N GLN A 38 -4.47 3.23 14.61
CA GLN A 38 -3.60 4.41 14.46
C GLN A 38 -3.87 5.20 13.18
N ALA A 39 -4.32 4.54 12.11
CA ALA A 39 -4.66 5.18 10.85
C ALA A 39 -6.08 5.76 10.85
N GLY A 40 -6.88 5.51 11.90
CA GLY A 40 -8.30 5.90 11.94
C GLY A 40 -9.15 5.16 10.90
N LEU A 41 -8.74 3.95 10.52
CA LEU A 41 -9.38 3.13 9.49
C LEU A 41 -10.13 1.95 10.10
N SER A 42 -11.20 1.52 9.43
CA SER A 42 -11.85 0.27 9.77
C SER A 42 -10.91 -0.91 9.55
N ARG A 43 -10.96 -1.90 10.44
CA ARG A 43 -10.16 -3.14 10.33
C ARG A 43 -10.37 -3.85 8.98
N GLY A 44 -11.59 -3.84 8.46
CA GLY A 44 -11.91 -4.40 7.13
C GLY A 44 -11.19 -3.68 5.98
N THR A 45 -11.10 -2.34 6.04
CA THR A 45 -10.37 -1.54 5.05
C THR A 45 -8.88 -1.87 5.05
N VAL A 46 -8.28 -2.06 6.23
CA VAL A 46 -6.88 -2.49 6.33
C VAL A 46 -6.73 -3.93 5.85
N GLN A 47 -7.66 -4.84 6.14
CA GLN A 47 -7.56 -6.20 5.61
C GLN A 47 -7.62 -6.24 4.08
N GLU A 48 -8.57 -5.52 3.48
CA GLU A 48 -8.70 -5.43 2.03
C GLU A 48 -7.45 -4.79 1.38
N ALA A 49 -6.88 -3.75 1.99
CA ALA A 49 -5.64 -3.13 1.50
C ALA A 49 -4.42 -4.08 1.49
N PHE A 50 -4.44 -5.15 2.29
CA PHE A 50 -3.38 -6.15 2.37
C PHE A 50 -3.75 -7.48 1.69
N LYS A 51 -4.94 -7.60 1.10
CA LYS A 51 -5.41 -8.83 0.46
C LYS A 51 -4.94 -8.85 -1.00
N ALA A 52 -4.39 -9.98 -1.43
CA ALA A 52 -3.99 -10.17 -2.82
C ALA A 52 -5.22 -10.20 -3.73
N GLY A 53 -5.16 -9.51 -4.88
CA GLY A 53 -6.27 -9.42 -5.84
C GLY A 53 -7.49 -8.62 -5.35
N ALA A 54 -7.39 -7.94 -4.20
CA ALA A 54 -8.43 -7.02 -3.76
C ALA A 54 -8.40 -5.71 -4.54
N ARG A 55 -9.47 -4.93 -4.44
CA ARG A 55 -9.55 -3.61 -5.06
C ARG A 55 -8.43 -2.72 -4.53
N VAL A 56 -7.81 -1.98 -5.44
CA VAL A 56 -6.75 -1.00 -5.11
C VAL A 56 -7.26 -0.02 -4.05
N PRO A 57 -6.52 0.18 -2.94
CA PRO A 57 -6.93 1.10 -1.89
C PRO A 57 -6.99 2.55 -2.40
N SER A 58 -7.92 3.32 -1.84
CA SER A 58 -8.08 4.75 -2.16
C SER A 58 -6.85 5.57 -1.77
N THR A 59 -6.66 6.71 -2.44
CA THR A 59 -5.62 7.72 -2.10
C THR A 59 -5.59 8.03 -0.61
N PHE A 60 -6.76 8.26 0.00
CA PHE A 60 -6.88 8.55 1.43
C PHE A 60 -6.35 7.40 2.30
N THR A 61 -6.75 6.16 2.00
CA THR A 61 -6.29 4.95 2.71
C THR A 61 -4.78 4.83 2.63
N VAL A 62 -4.20 4.95 1.43
CA VAL A 62 -2.74 4.84 1.25
C VAL A 62 -2.00 5.94 2.02
N ALA A 63 -2.50 7.18 2.01
CA ALA A 63 -1.90 8.28 2.77
C ALA A 63 -1.96 8.06 4.29
N ALA A 64 -3.09 7.58 4.81
CA ALA A 64 -3.25 7.27 6.23
C ALA A 64 -2.29 6.16 6.68
N LEU A 65 -2.17 5.08 5.89
CA LEU A 65 -1.22 4.00 6.15
C LEU A 65 0.23 4.49 6.08
N ALA A 66 0.59 5.27 5.05
CA ALA A 66 1.93 5.83 4.88
C ALA A 66 2.35 6.67 6.09
N ARG A 67 1.42 7.49 6.62
CA ARG A 67 1.68 8.35 7.79
C ARG A 67 2.02 7.54 9.04
N VAL A 68 1.26 6.48 9.32
CA VAL A 68 1.49 5.63 10.50
C VAL A 68 2.79 4.84 10.36
N LEU A 69 3.04 4.30 9.16
CA LEU A 69 4.22 3.50 8.87
C LEU A 69 5.49 4.34 8.62
N LYS A 70 5.37 5.68 8.65
CA LYS A 70 6.45 6.64 8.33
C LYS A 70 7.09 6.36 6.97
N LEU A 71 6.28 5.95 6.00
CA LEU A 71 6.71 5.68 4.62
C LEU A 71 6.47 6.91 3.73
N PRO A 72 7.27 7.08 2.66
CA PRO A 72 7.06 8.16 1.71
C PRO A 72 5.70 8.02 1.00
N ALA A 73 4.78 8.92 1.32
CA ALA A 73 3.43 8.89 0.76
C ALA A 73 3.42 9.08 -0.76
N ALA A 74 4.32 9.90 -1.31
CA ALA A 74 4.42 10.13 -2.75
C ALA A 74 4.68 8.84 -3.52
N GLU A 75 5.70 8.06 -3.11
CA GLU A 75 6.03 6.80 -3.79
C GLU A 75 4.91 5.75 -3.66
N LEU A 76 4.24 5.68 -2.51
CA LEU A 76 3.11 4.77 -2.34
C LEU A 76 1.90 5.19 -3.19
N GLN A 77 1.70 6.49 -3.42
CA GLN A 77 0.66 7.01 -4.31
C GLN A 77 0.96 6.70 -5.78
N GLU A 78 2.22 6.80 -6.20
CA GLU A 78 2.64 6.43 -7.55
C GLU A 78 2.37 4.94 -7.82
N LEU A 79 2.78 4.06 -6.89
CA LEU A 79 2.47 2.63 -6.99
C LEU A 79 0.97 2.35 -7.00
N ARG A 80 0.20 3.08 -6.19
CA ARG A 80 -1.27 2.97 -6.17
C ARG A 80 -1.88 3.41 -7.50
N ARG A 81 -1.30 4.43 -8.16
CA ARG A 81 -1.75 4.90 -9.47
C ARG A 81 -1.46 3.87 -10.56
N ASP A 82 -0.24 3.33 -10.59
CA ASP A 82 0.13 2.24 -11.50
C ASP A 82 -0.77 1.01 -11.29
N ALA A 83 -1.07 0.67 -10.02
CA ALA A 83 -1.96 -0.43 -9.67
C ALA A 83 -3.41 -0.20 -10.08
N ALA A 84 -3.86 1.05 -10.12
CA ALA A 84 -5.19 1.41 -10.59
C ALA A 84 -5.30 1.41 -12.13
N GLY A 85 -4.18 1.30 -12.85
CA GLY A 85 -4.13 1.35 -14.31
C GLY A 85 -4.48 2.72 -14.89
N ALA A 86 -4.12 3.82 -14.20
CA ALA A 86 -4.53 5.19 -14.50
C ALA A 86 -3.37 6.17 -14.80
#